data_AF-A0A7W7WDM2-F1
#
_entry.id   AF-A0A7W7WDM2-F1
#
_cell.length_a   1.000
_cell.length_b   1.000
_cell.length_c   1.000
_cell.angle_alpha   90.00
_cell.angle_beta   90.00
_cell.angle_gamma   90.00
#
_symmetry.space_group_name_H-M   'P 1'
#
loop_
_entity.id
_entity.type
_entity.pdbx_description
1 polymer ?
#
loop_
_entity_poly.entity_id
_entity_poly.type
_entity_poly.pdbx_seq_one_letter_code
_entity_poly.pdbx_strand_id
1 'polypeptide(L)'
;MRHFFGLLVGLVMTAVLLVGGGWAVQKAGVGVTTLPVESGPATWTVLGVMAGIGLFFGLVAAGRVSPVAAFIPSMVLLSWNVVYALDAKRAAGMLSDLVSFHEGLGPAGQGMALLLANGVYALLGVALFVPILMPSRWSGRARHEDDDYE
;
A
#
# COMPACT_ATOMS: atom_id res chain seq x y z
N MET A 1 -7.32 4.83 22.57
CA MET A 1 -7.81 3.89 21.51
C MET A 1 -7.62 4.41 20.08
N ARG A 2 -7.83 5.70 19.78
CA ARG A 2 -7.66 6.28 18.42
C ARG A 2 -6.29 6.04 17.74
N HIS A 3 -5.21 5.90 18.53
CA HIS A 3 -3.86 5.63 18.01
C HIS A 3 -3.66 4.17 17.58
N PHE A 4 -4.18 3.21 18.35
CA PHE A 4 -4.16 1.78 18.00
C PHE A 4 -4.95 1.50 16.73
N PHE A 5 -6.09 2.19 16.55
CA PHE A 5 -6.87 2.09 15.33
C PHE A 5 -6.08 2.55 14.10
N GLY A 6 -5.35 3.67 14.21
CA GLY A 6 -4.47 4.14 13.14
C GLY A 6 -3.36 3.14 12.80
N LEU A 7 -2.75 2.52 13.81
CA LEU A 7 -1.74 1.48 13.61
C LEU A 7 -2.33 0.27 12.86
N LEU A 8 -3.48 -0.24 13.32
CA LEU A 8 -4.15 -1.37 12.68
C LEU A 8 -4.49 -1.07 11.22
N VAL A 9 -5.05 0.11 10.93
CA VAL A 9 -5.35 0.55 9.57
C VAL A 9 -4.08 0.62 8.72
N GLY A 10 -2.99 1.16 9.25
CA GLY A 10 -1.71 1.22 8.54
C GLY A 10 -1.12 -0.17 8.25
N LEU A 11 -1.25 -1.11 9.18
CA LEU A 11 -0.82 -2.49 8.98
C LEU A 11 -1.64 -3.19 7.88
N VAL A 12 -2.97 -3.04 7.94
CA VAL A 12 -3.88 -3.57 6.92
C VAL A 12 -3.57 -2.95 5.56
N MET A 13 -3.34 -1.63 5.49
CA MET A 13 -2.95 -0.94 4.26
C MET A 13 -1.66 -1.52 3.68
N THR A 14 -0.66 -1.75 4.52
CA THR A 14 0.62 -2.34 4.11
C THR A 14 0.41 -3.71 3.50
N ALA A 15 -0.37 -4.58 4.16
CA ALA A 15 -0.67 -5.91 3.66
C ALA A 15 -1.45 -5.88 2.34
N VAL A 16 -2.44 -4.98 2.23
CA VAL A 16 -3.24 -4.81 1.02
C VAL A 16 -2.37 -4.35 -0.16
N LEU A 17 -1.49 -3.36 0.03
CA LEU A 17 -0.62 -2.85 -1.04
C LEU A 17 0.44 -3.87 -1.48
N LEU A 18 1.06 -4.57 -0.53
CA LEU A 18 2.07 -5.57 -0.84
C LEU A 18 1.42 -6.81 -1.47
N VAL A 19 0.59 -7.51 -0.72
CA VAL A 19 0.06 -8.82 -1.12
C VAL A 19 -1.08 -8.67 -2.13
N GLY A 20 -2.04 -7.78 -1.86
CA GLY A 20 -3.17 -7.55 -2.76
C GLY A 20 -2.72 -6.92 -4.08
N GLY A 21 -1.82 -5.94 -4.02
CA GLY A 21 -1.18 -5.33 -5.19
C GLY A 21 -0.42 -6.35 -6.03
N GLY A 22 0.49 -7.10 -5.39
CA GLY A 22 1.28 -8.14 -6.06
C GLY A 22 0.43 -9.22 -6.69
N TRP A 23 -0.57 -9.73 -5.97
CA TRP A 23 -1.47 -10.76 -6.49
C TRP A 23 -2.27 -10.28 -7.71
N ALA A 24 -2.80 -9.06 -7.67
CA ALA A 24 -3.57 -8.54 -8.78
C ALA A 24 -2.73 -8.28 -10.02
N VAL A 25 -1.49 -7.77 -9.87
CA VAL A 25 -0.54 -7.57 -10.97
C VAL A 25 -0.17 -8.91 -11.61
N GLN A 26 0.11 -9.93 -10.79
CA GLN A 26 0.38 -11.27 -11.30
C GLN A 26 -0.82 -11.83 -12.06
N LYS A 27 -2.03 -11.69 -11.48
CA LYS A 27 -3.26 -12.18 -12.10
C LYS A 27 -3.63 -11.43 -13.38
N ALA A 28 -3.21 -10.18 -13.50
CA ALA A 28 -3.35 -9.38 -14.71
C ALA A 28 -2.39 -9.82 -15.84
N GLY A 29 -1.41 -10.67 -15.56
CA GLY A 29 -0.41 -11.11 -16.55
C GLY A 29 0.55 -10.01 -16.97
N VAL A 30 0.65 -8.93 -16.17
CA VAL A 30 1.54 -7.78 -16.41
C VAL A 30 2.98 -8.28 -16.28
N GLY A 31 3.59 -8.67 -17.41
CA GLY A 31 4.92 -9.27 -17.46
C GLY A 31 5.07 -10.39 -18.50
N VAL A 32 3.98 -10.99 -18.98
CA VAL A 32 4.03 -12.14 -19.89
C VAL A 32 3.28 -11.93 -21.21
N THR A 33 2.39 -10.93 -21.35
CA THR A 33 1.53 -10.83 -22.55
C THR A 33 1.18 -9.40 -22.97
N THR A 34 0.95 -9.20 -24.28
CA THR A 34 0.20 -8.06 -24.83
C THR A 34 -1.18 -8.00 -24.18
N LEU A 35 -1.68 -6.79 -23.86
CA LEU A 35 -3.01 -6.59 -23.26
C LEU A 35 -4.05 -7.49 -23.95
N PRO A 36 -4.71 -8.42 -23.22
CA PRO A 36 -5.74 -9.26 -23.81
C PRO A 36 -6.84 -8.35 -24.38
N VAL A 37 -7.11 -8.49 -25.68
CA VAL A 37 -8.17 -7.72 -26.36
C VAL A 37 -9.56 -8.11 -25.85
N GLU A 38 -9.68 -9.30 -25.22
CA GLU A 38 -10.92 -9.79 -24.65
C GLU A 38 -10.99 -9.64 -23.13
N SER A 39 -12.03 -8.96 -22.65
CA SER A 39 -12.35 -8.81 -21.24
C SER A 39 -13.08 -10.05 -20.70
N GLY A 40 -12.36 -10.89 -19.95
CA GLY A 40 -12.93 -12.05 -19.26
C GLY A 40 -13.33 -11.77 -17.80
N PRO A 41 -13.98 -12.73 -17.10
CA PRO A 41 -14.33 -12.62 -15.67
C PRO A 41 -13.14 -12.32 -14.75
N ALA A 42 -11.95 -12.81 -15.13
CA ALA A 42 -10.71 -12.53 -14.42
C ALA A 42 -10.34 -11.04 -14.47
N THR A 43 -10.55 -10.37 -15.61
CA THR A 43 -10.28 -8.94 -15.78
C THR A 43 -11.13 -8.09 -14.84
N TRP A 44 -12.43 -8.39 -14.75
CA TRP A 44 -13.34 -7.72 -13.80
C TRP A 44 -12.93 -7.94 -12.35
N THR A 45 -12.44 -9.13 -12.01
CA THR A 45 -11.93 -9.42 -10.67
C THR A 45 -10.70 -8.57 -10.35
N VAL A 46 -9.73 -8.50 -11.26
CA VAL A 46 -8.53 -7.68 -11.10
C VAL A 46 -8.90 -6.20 -10.96
N LEU A 47 -9.76 -5.68 -11.82
CA LEU A 47 -10.24 -4.30 -11.76
C LEU A 47 -10.96 -4.00 -10.44
N GLY A 48 -11.83 -4.90 -9.99
CA GLY A 48 -12.53 -4.75 -8.71
C GLY A 48 -11.56 -4.72 -7.53
N VAL A 49 -10.56 -5.61 -7.51
CA VAL A 49 -9.52 -5.60 -6.47
C VAL A 49 -8.72 -4.31 -6.53
N MET A 50 -8.22 -3.90 -7.69
CA MET A 50 -7.46 -2.65 -7.86
C MET A 50 -8.26 -1.41 -7.47
N ALA A 51 -9.54 -1.35 -7.83
CA ALA A 51 -10.44 -0.30 -7.40
C ALA A 51 -10.60 -0.27 -5.88
N GLY A 52 -10.76 -1.45 -5.24
CA GLY A 52 -10.81 -1.57 -3.79
C GLY A 52 -9.53 -1.09 -3.10
N ILE A 53 -8.36 -1.47 -3.62
CA ILE A 53 -7.06 -1.01 -3.11
C ILE A 53 -6.94 0.51 -3.28
N GLY A 54 -7.25 1.05 -4.46
CA GLY A 54 -7.19 2.48 -4.73
C GLY A 54 -8.14 3.30 -3.86
N LEU A 55 -9.35 2.81 -3.63
CA LEU A 55 -10.32 3.44 -2.73
C LEU A 55 -9.82 3.45 -1.28
N PHE A 56 -9.30 2.31 -0.80
CA PHE A 56 -8.76 2.20 0.54
C PHE A 56 -7.54 3.13 0.71
N PHE A 57 -6.64 3.15 -0.28
CA PHE A 57 -5.49 4.04 -0.34
C PHE A 57 -5.93 5.50 -0.26
N GLY A 58 -6.89 5.90 -1.11
CA GLY A 58 -7.44 7.26 -1.12
C GLY A 58 -8.07 7.63 0.22
N LEU A 59 -8.77 6.71 0.88
CA LEU A 59 -9.36 6.95 2.20
C LEU A 59 -8.30 7.18 3.28
N VAL A 60 -7.19 6.45 3.27
CA VAL A 60 -6.08 6.66 4.21
C VAL A 60 -5.32 7.96 3.90
N ALA A 61 -5.09 8.23 2.61
CA ALA A 61 -4.38 9.42 2.16
C ALA A 61 -5.18 10.71 2.45
N ALA A 62 -6.48 10.73 2.14
CA ALA A 62 -7.35 11.91 2.26
C ALA A 62 -8.13 11.98 3.58
N GLY A 63 -8.32 10.86 4.28
CA GLY A 63 -9.16 10.80 5.48
C GLY A 63 -8.60 11.60 6.67
N ARG A 64 -9.31 11.63 7.79
CA ARG A 64 -8.77 12.14 9.07
C ARG A 64 -8.32 11.02 10.00
N VAL A 65 -7.95 9.87 9.43
CA VAL A 65 -7.37 8.76 10.18
C VAL A 65 -6.04 9.23 10.76
N SER A 66 -5.71 8.79 11.98
CA SER A 66 -4.43 9.10 12.66
C SER A 66 -3.26 9.05 11.66
N PRO A 67 -2.35 10.06 11.63
CA PRO A 67 -1.23 10.13 10.68
C PRO A 67 -0.36 8.86 10.62
N VAL A 68 -0.35 8.09 11.71
CA VAL A 68 0.31 6.78 11.84
C VAL A 68 -0.16 5.78 10.77
N ALA A 69 -1.43 5.84 10.35
CA ALA A 69 -2.01 4.93 9.37
C ALA A 69 -1.38 5.08 7.98
N ALA A 70 -0.89 6.28 7.63
CA ALA A 70 -0.17 6.51 6.38
C ALA A 70 1.35 6.33 6.57
N PHE A 71 1.87 6.64 7.76
CA PHE A 71 3.29 6.52 8.07
C PHE A 71 3.82 5.09 7.93
N ILE A 72 3.16 4.13 8.58
CA ILE A 72 3.60 2.73 8.57
C ILE A 72 3.75 2.18 7.15
N PRO A 73 2.70 2.21 6.29
CA PRO A 73 2.83 1.71 4.92
C PRO A 73 3.86 2.50 4.12
N SER A 74 3.95 3.83 4.27
CA SER A 74 4.96 4.61 3.56
C SER A 74 6.40 4.17 3.90
N MET A 75 6.69 3.97 5.20
CA MET A 75 8.02 3.56 5.65
C MET A 75 8.37 2.17 5.17
N VAL A 76 7.43 1.21 5.22
CA VAL A 76 7.68 -0.15 4.75
C VAL A 76 7.99 -0.16 3.25
N LEU A 77 7.16 0.51 2.44
CA LEU A 77 7.32 0.54 0.99
C LEU A 77 8.62 1.25 0.55
N LEU A 78 8.94 2.38 1.18
CA LEU A 78 10.15 3.14 0.88
C LEU A 78 11.41 2.40 1.35
N SER A 79 11.39 1.83 2.56
CA SER A 79 12.54 1.09 3.09
C SER A 79 12.86 -0.12 2.22
N TRP A 80 11.84 -0.84 1.73
CA TRP A 80 12.06 -1.96 0.82
C TRP A 80 12.70 -1.50 -0.49
N ASN A 81 12.22 -0.39 -1.06
CA ASN A 81 12.82 0.19 -2.27
C ASN A 81 14.28 0.61 -2.05
N VAL A 82 14.60 1.18 -0.90
CA VAL A 82 15.99 1.52 -0.55
C VAL A 82 16.85 0.26 -0.46
N VAL A 83 16.38 -0.80 0.21
CA VAL A 83 17.10 -2.08 0.26
C VAL A 83 17.30 -2.64 -1.15
N TYR A 84 16.28 -2.58 -2.00
CA TYR A 84 16.37 -3.03 -3.40
C TYR A 84 17.39 -2.23 -4.21
N ALA A 85 17.41 -0.90 -4.05
CA ALA A 85 18.35 -0.03 -4.75
C ALA A 85 19.81 -0.26 -4.31
N LEU A 86 20.03 -0.62 -3.05
CA LEU A 86 21.36 -0.93 -2.51
C LEU A 86 21.79 -2.36 -2.80
N ASP A 87 20.88 -3.33 -2.68
CA ASP A 87 21.13 -4.75 -2.86
C ASP A 87 19.85 -5.49 -3.28
N ALA A 88 19.70 -5.64 -4.60
CA ALA A 88 18.59 -6.36 -5.19
C ALA A 88 18.53 -7.84 -4.77
N LYS A 89 19.68 -8.48 -4.50
CA LYS A 89 19.72 -9.88 -4.05
C LYS A 89 19.16 -10.01 -2.65
N ARG A 90 19.54 -9.09 -1.75
CA ARG A 90 19.00 -9.03 -0.40
C ARG A 90 17.50 -8.76 -0.39
N ALA A 91 17.04 -7.82 -1.21
CA ALA A 91 15.60 -7.54 -1.34
C ALA A 91 14.82 -8.75 -1.87
N ALA A 92 15.37 -9.49 -2.84
CA ALA A 92 14.77 -10.73 -3.35
C ALA A 92 14.80 -11.87 -2.30
N GLY A 93 15.87 -11.95 -1.49
CA GLY A 93 15.97 -12.90 -0.39
C GLY A 93 14.85 -12.71 0.64
N MET A 94 14.58 -11.47 1.04
CA MET A 94 13.47 -11.13 1.95
C MET A 94 12.10 -11.56 1.40
N LEU A 95 11.91 -11.46 0.09
CA LEU A 95 10.69 -11.91 -0.57
C LEU A 95 10.59 -13.44 -0.60
N SER A 96 11.69 -14.13 -0.89
CA SER A 96 11.76 -15.60 -0.89
C SER A 96 11.46 -16.17 0.50
N ASP A 97 12.00 -15.56 1.55
CA ASP A 97 11.70 -15.93 2.94
C ASP A 97 10.20 -15.79 3.22
N LEU A 98 9.60 -14.65 2.84
CA LEU A 98 8.18 -14.37 3.04
C LEU A 98 7.27 -15.40 2.34
N VAL A 99 7.60 -15.78 1.10
CA VAL A 99 6.86 -16.80 0.34
C VAL A 99 7.04 -18.19 0.96
N SER A 100 8.22 -18.49 1.48
CA SER A 100 8.52 -19.78 2.12
C SER A 100 7.71 -19.98 3.42
N PHE A 101 7.35 -18.90 4.11
CA PHE A 101 6.48 -18.97 5.29
C PHE A 101 5.00 -19.26 4.96
N HIS A 102 4.55 -19.03 3.71
CA HIS A 102 3.16 -19.24 3.34
C HIS A 102 3.01 -19.56 1.85
N GLU A 103 2.78 -20.83 1.51
CA GLU A 103 2.67 -21.32 0.12
C GLU A 103 1.63 -20.55 -0.72
N GLY A 104 0.56 -20.05 -0.10
CA GLY A 104 -0.47 -19.23 -0.76
C GLY A 104 0.02 -17.86 -1.28
N LEU A 105 1.19 -17.38 -0.86
CA LEU A 105 1.77 -16.10 -1.28
C LEU A 105 2.61 -16.21 -2.56
N GLY A 106 2.88 -17.41 -3.07
CA GLY A 106 3.71 -17.63 -4.26
C GLY A 106 3.33 -16.75 -5.46
N PRO A 107 2.03 -16.68 -5.86
CA PRO A 107 1.59 -15.80 -6.95
C PRO A 107 1.75 -14.31 -6.63
N ALA A 108 1.53 -13.89 -5.39
CA ALA A 108 1.68 -12.49 -4.99
C ALA A 108 3.15 -12.05 -5.03
N GLY A 109 4.08 -12.94 -4.70
CA GLY A 109 5.51 -12.65 -4.67
C GLY A 109 6.06 -12.16 -6.01
N GLN A 110 5.69 -12.80 -7.13
CA GLN A 110 6.15 -12.37 -8.46
C GLN A 110 5.65 -10.97 -8.81
N GLY A 111 4.38 -10.66 -8.54
CA GLY A 111 3.85 -9.31 -8.74
C GLY A 111 4.44 -8.27 -7.79
N MET A 112 4.76 -8.65 -6.54
CA MET A 112 5.49 -7.77 -5.61
C MET A 112 6.87 -7.42 -6.15
N ALA A 113 7.62 -8.39 -6.68
CA ALA A 113 8.92 -8.16 -7.29
C ALA A 113 8.82 -7.20 -8.50
N LEU A 114 7.80 -7.37 -9.34
CA LEU A 114 7.53 -6.47 -10.47
C LEU A 114 7.20 -5.04 -10.04
N LEU A 115 6.34 -4.88 -9.03
CA LEU A 115 5.96 -3.56 -8.49
C LEU A 115 7.14 -2.86 -7.81
N LEU A 116 8.03 -3.62 -7.17
CA LEU A 116 9.27 -3.12 -6.59
C LEU A 116 10.26 -2.69 -7.69
N ALA A 117 10.51 -3.54 -8.68
CA ALA A 117 11.47 -3.27 -9.75
C ALA A 117 11.07 -2.08 -10.63
N ASN A 118 9.77 -1.87 -10.86
CA ASN A 118 9.25 -0.72 -11.62
C ASN A 118 9.07 0.55 -10.77
N GLY A 119 9.45 0.52 -9.48
CA GLY A 119 9.36 1.69 -8.59
C GLY A 119 7.94 2.10 -8.18
N VAL A 120 6.91 1.30 -8.49
CA VAL A 120 5.51 1.60 -8.12
C VAL A 120 5.36 1.68 -6.60
N TYR A 121 6.03 0.79 -5.85
CA TYR A 121 6.04 0.88 -4.40
C TYR A 121 6.72 2.14 -3.87
N ALA A 122 7.76 2.65 -4.54
CA ALA A 122 8.36 3.92 -4.16
C ALA A 122 7.37 5.08 -4.36
N LEU A 123 6.69 5.12 -5.51
CA LEU A 123 5.67 6.14 -5.81
C LEU A 123 4.52 6.12 -4.79
N LEU A 124 3.97 4.94 -4.49
CA LEU A 124 2.91 4.77 -3.49
C LEU A 124 3.39 5.15 -2.08
N GLY A 125 4.62 4.77 -1.73
CA GLY A 125 5.26 5.14 -0.47
C GLY A 125 5.39 6.66 -0.31
N VAL A 126 5.88 7.36 -1.33
CA VAL A 126 5.95 8.83 -1.33
C VAL A 126 4.55 9.44 -1.24
N ALA A 127 3.59 8.94 -2.02
CA ALA A 127 2.22 9.46 -2.01
C ALA A 127 1.55 9.31 -0.64
N LEU A 128 1.83 8.24 0.11
CA LEU A 128 1.37 8.08 1.50
C LEU A 128 2.16 8.91 2.51
N PHE A 129 3.38 9.29 2.17
CA PHE A 129 4.21 10.15 3.02
C PHE A 129 3.78 11.62 2.98
N VAL A 130 3.33 12.12 1.81
CA VAL A 130 2.92 13.53 1.63
C VAL A 130 1.92 14.02 2.69
N PRO A 131 0.81 13.30 2.98
CA PRO A 131 -0.15 13.73 3.98
C PRO A 131 0.40 13.86 5.42
N ILE A 132 1.55 13.25 5.71
CA ILE A 132 2.19 13.29 7.04
C ILE A 132 2.87 14.64 7.26
N LEU A 133 3.39 15.24 6.20
CA LEU A 133 4.03 16.56 6.22
C LEU A 133 3.03 17.70 6.40
N MET A 134 1.73 17.46 6.18
CA MET A 134 0.68 18.46 6.29
C MET A 134 0.35 18.75 7.77
N PRO A 135 0.69 19.94 8.32
CA PRO A 135 0.48 20.26 9.74
C PRO A 135 -1.00 20.24 10.14
N SER A 136 -1.91 20.49 9.18
CA SER A 136 -3.36 20.49 9.37
C SER A 136 -3.94 19.15 9.84
N ARG A 137 -3.22 18.03 9.64
CA ARG A 137 -3.62 16.71 10.14
C ARG A 137 -3.17 16.43 11.57
N TRP A 138 -2.22 17.22 12.09
CA TRP A 138 -1.72 17.15 13.46
C TRP A 138 -2.48 18.09 14.39
N SER A 139 -2.92 19.24 13.88
CA SER A 139 -3.82 20.14 14.58
C SER A 139 -5.24 19.55 14.59
N GLY A 140 -5.46 18.54 15.44
CA GLY A 140 -6.81 18.16 15.84
C GLY A 140 -7.51 19.44 16.28
N ARG A 141 -8.62 19.78 15.59
CA ARG A 141 -9.43 20.98 15.81
C ARG A 141 -9.42 21.33 17.29
N ALA A 142 -8.72 22.42 17.65
CA ALA A 142 -8.93 23.05 18.94
C ALA A 142 -10.44 23.25 19.04
N ARG A 143 -11.03 22.61 20.07
CA ARG A 143 -12.33 22.91 20.63
C ARG A 143 -13.04 24.09 19.95
N HIS A 144 -14.05 23.81 19.13
CA HIS A 144 -15.24 24.66 19.16
C HIS A 144 -15.95 24.31 20.48
N GLU A 145 -15.42 24.79 21.60
CA GLU A 145 -16.09 24.87 22.90
C GLU A 145 -16.05 26.31 23.42
N ASP A 146 -15.88 27.28 22.52
CA ASP A 146 -15.97 28.71 22.84
C ASP A 146 -17.31 29.33 22.38
N ASP A 147 -18.36 28.51 22.19
CA ASP A 147 -19.74 28.96 21.86
C ASP A 147 -20.72 28.71 23.04
N ASP A 148 -20.24 28.65 24.29
CA ASP A 148 -21.07 28.52 25.50
C ASP A 148 -20.99 29.76 26.44
N TYR A 149 -20.52 30.90 25.95
CA TYR A 149 -20.58 32.18 26.66
C TYR A 149 -20.88 33.36 25.73
N GLU A 150 -22.16 33.54 25.36
CA GLU A 150 -22.86 34.84 25.35
C GLU A 150 -24.38 34.66 25.20
#